data_AF-A0A399F1M8-F1
#
_entry.id   AF-A0A399F1M8-F1
#
_cell.length_a   1.000
_cell.length_b   1.000
_cell.length_c   1.000
_cell.angle_alpha   90.00
_cell.angle_beta   90.00
_cell.angle_gamma   90.00
#
_symmetry.space_group_name_H-M   'P 1'
#
loop_
_entity.id
_entity.type
_entity.pdbx_description
1 polymer ?
#
loop_
_entity_poly.entity_id
_entity_poly.type
_entity_poly.pdbx_seq_one_letter_code
_entity_poly.pdbx_strand_id
1 'polypeptide(L)'
;MNTNINSVKSGSIRPFDPHMAGYPRPVTDRLAYALRHFEYTLPPTDPRWRFLDEQPLASSSVRTARYLTKRAKDLWQKRIEASWRGPGLSNAPYLDAATSTQLLGLKARLMFNPGTLKLRVGGMLQSTVAPGVSRGQIRWLSNKSRSRILELTRELEAAEIYPQLMISLTYPRDWEAAISPEHAQAVWEFRRAWGRLNAWRYVPRGPGWGEGWQQRRAEVRAGLHRLRELGPDGKRVKAHLEAFRKRFERRYGTAWSLIWKLEFQRRGAPHIHLYLWNCGELDLAELRTWVSQAWVEIVAGCELNAYLDPQNRSLYDLYRESGGREFAEAMLGGMGLEVGIWNHLRAGTKVEAIRERHWGYLAKEVQGGMGKAYQHEVPRRYRNVGRWWGYWRYRRAGWTELVFDLASASMREVKEAIVKPVEAALKTLPRACRDFRERAKAMLTRFLKTGSFSAQKIDRDGVVTEGPYGYLTVWGHSAVQAAIGAL
;
A
#
# COMPACT_ATOMS: atom_id res chain seq x y z
N MET A 1 66.80 6.76 -34.91
CA MET A 1 66.96 8.21 -34.66
C MET A 1 65.63 8.88 -35.01
N ASN A 2 65.11 9.72 -34.10
CA ASN A 2 64.22 10.89 -34.28
C ASN A 2 63.07 10.85 -35.32
N THR A 3 61.87 11.42 -35.14
CA THR A 3 61.12 12.17 -34.11
C THR A 3 59.72 12.43 -34.72
N ASN A 4 58.77 12.89 -33.89
CA ASN A 4 57.63 13.77 -34.20
C ASN A 4 56.22 13.21 -34.56
N ILE A 5 55.38 13.10 -33.52
CA ILE A 5 54.21 13.95 -33.18
C ILE A 5 53.34 14.51 -34.35
N ASN A 6 52.05 14.11 -34.45
CA ASN A 6 50.87 14.99 -34.19
C ASN A 6 49.47 14.33 -34.34
N SER A 7 48.60 14.69 -33.38
CA SER A 7 47.13 14.93 -33.40
C SER A 7 46.07 13.85 -33.73
N VAL A 8 45.33 13.46 -32.67
CA VAL A 8 43.86 13.35 -32.46
C VAL A 8 42.90 13.23 -33.68
N LYS A 9 42.01 12.22 -33.67
CA LYS A 9 40.54 12.36 -33.88
C LYS A 9 39.71 11.08 -33.65
N SER A 10 38.69 11.24 -32.79
CA SER A 10 37.32 10.66 -32.82
C SER A 10 37.10 9.21 -33.28
N GLY A 11 36.88 8.29 -32.33
CA GLY A 11 36.25 6.99 -32.57
C GLY A 11 34.72 7.07 -32.60
N SER A 12 34.16 6.59 -33.70
CA SER A 12 32.75 6.57 -34.09
C SER A 12 31.86 5.63 -33.27
N ILE A 13 30.62 6.06 -33.03
CA ILE A 13 29.49 5.28 -32.51
C ILE A 13 29.08 4.21 -33.55
N ARG A 14 28.88 2.95 -33.11
CA ARG A 14 28.27 1.90 -33.95
C ARG A 14 26.76 2.12 -34.12
N PRO A 15 26.17 1.77 -35.28
CA PRO A 15 24.77 1.99 -35.58
C PRO A 15 23.84 0.95 -34.93
N PHE A 16 22.56 1.32 -34.97
CA PHE A 16 21.35 0.78 -34.35
C PHE A 16 21.04 -0.71 -34.62
N ASP A 17 20.61 -1.46 -33.59
CA ASP A 17 19.97 -2.78 -33.70
C ASP A 17 18.43 -2.64 -33.48
N PRO A 18 17.56 -3.07 -34.41
CA PRO A 18 16.12 -2.78 -34.39
C PRO A 18 15.25 -3.55 -33.37
N HIS A 19 15.81 -4.43 -32.53
CA HIS A 19 15.00 -5.35 -31.71
C HIS A 19 14.34 -4.77 -30.43
N MET A 20 14.08 -3.47 -30.35
CA MET A 20 13.45 -2.81 -29.18
C MET A 20 12.28 -1.88 -29.55
N ALA A 21 11.34 -2.38 -30.35
CA ALA A 21 10.05 -1.72 -30.56
C ALA A 21 9.02 -2.28 -29.58
N GLY A 22 8.67 -1.54 -28.51
CA GLY A 22 7.53 -1.91 -27.67
C GLY A 22 7.45 -1.38 -26.23
N TYR A 23 8.48 -0.76 -25.67
CA TYR A 23 8.43 -0.19 -24.31
C TYR A 23 8.35 1.35 -24.34
N PRO A 24 7.39 1.99 -23.64
CA PRO A 24 7.45 3.43 -23.41
C PRO A 24 8.62 3.73 -22.47
N ARG A 25 9.66 4.39 -22.99
CA ARG A 25 10.81 4.82 -22.17
C ARG A 25 10.38 5.89 -21.15
N PRO A 26 11.07 6.01 -20.00
CA PRO A 26 10.83 7.06 -19.02
C PRO A 26 11.03 8.46 -19.62
N VAL A 27 10.23 9.43 -19.16
CA VAL A 27 10.31 10.87 -19.53
C VAL A 27 11.73 11.44 -19.34
N THR A 28 12.54 10.85 -18.47
CA THR A 28 13.92 11.25 -18.20
C THR A 28 14.86 11.05 -19.38
N ASP A 29 14.60 10.07 -20.25
CA ASP A 29 15.50 9.76 -21.38
C ASP A 29 15.24 10.68 -22.59
N ARG A 30 14.00 11.18 -22.76
CA ARG A 30 13.66 12.18 -23.78
C ARG A 30 14.22 13.56 -23.44
N LEU A 31 14.28 13.90 -22.15
CA LEU A 31 14.82 15.16 -21.67
C LEU A 31 16.36 15.21 -21.80
N ALA A 32 17.03 14.10 -21.48
CA ALA A 32 18.49 13.98 -21.63
C ALA A 32 18.94 13.98 -23.10
N TYR A 33 18.11 13.49 -24.02
CA TYR A 33 18.37 13.54 -25.46
C TYR A 33 18.19 14.94 -26.06
N ALA A 34 17.12 15.65 -25.65
CA ALA A 34 16.84 17.01 -26.12
C ALA A 34 17.86 18.05 -25.61
N LEU A 35 18.28 17.95 -24.35
CA LEU A 35 19.25 18.85 -23.72
C LEU A 35 20.69 18.69 -24.24
N ARG A 36 20.99 17.59 -24.95
CA ARG A 36 22.35 17.28 -25.42
C ARG A 36 22.58 17.62 -26.90
N HIS A 37 21.52 17.88 -27.66
CA HIS A 37 21.61 18.02 -29.13
C HIS A 37 20.91 19.23 -29.72
N PHE A 38 20.15 20.00 -28.95
CA PHE A 38 19.54 21.24 -29.43
C PHE A 38 19.77 22.38 -28.44
N GLU A 39 20.43 23.45 -28.88
CA GLU A 39 20.44 24.73 -28.17
C GLU A 39 19.03 25.33 -28.27
N TYR A 40 18.22 25.11 -27.24
CA TYR A 40 16.97 25.85 -27.03
C TYR A 40 17.10 26.75 -25.81
N THR A 41 17.04 28.06 -26.03
CA THR A 41 16.67 29.03 -25.01
C THR A 41 15.16 28.95 -24.78
N LEU A 42 14.75 28.66 -23.55
CA LEU A 42 13.33 28.62 -23.17
C LEU A 42 12.76 30.05 -23.06
N PRO A 43 11.53 30.30 -23.52
CA PRO A 43 10.96 31.66 -23.51
C PRO A 43 10.46 32.06 -22.11
N PRO A 44 10.49 33.36 -21.74
CA PRO A 44 10.34 33.78 -20.34
C PRO A 44 8.92 33.77 -19.76
N THR A 45 7.88 33.32 -20.49
CA THR A 45 6.49 33.67 -20.16
C THR A 45 5.45 32.54 -20.29
N ASP A 46 5.76 31.31 -19.88
CA ASP A 46 4.74 30.23 -19.76
C ASP A 46 3.95 30.33 -18.42
N PRO A 47 2.61 30.55 -18.45
CA PRO A 47 1.78 30.71 -17.24
C PRO A 47 1.64 29.46 -16.37
N ARG A 48 2.04 28.26 -16.84
CA ARG A 48 1.97 27.02 -16.06
C ARG A 48 2.99 26.96 -14.90
N TRP A 49 3.89 27.93 -14.83
CA TRP A 49 4.92 28.05 -13.80
C TRP A 49 4.66 29.18 -12.79
N ARG A 50 3.50 29.86 -12.86
CA ARG A 50 3.14 30.98 -11.96
C ARG A 50 2.75 30.62 -10.51
N PHE A 51 3.01 29.40 -10.05
CA PHE A 51 2.73 29.00 -8.65
C PHE A 51 3.98 28.76 -7.80
N LEU A 52 5.11 29.36 -8.17
CA LEU A 52 6.36 29.27 -7.39
C LEU A 52 6.81 30.57 -6.74
N ASP A 53 5.99 31.63 -6.76
CA ASP A 53 6.26 32.84 -5.99
C ASP A 53 5.21 33.05 -4.90
N GLU A 54 5.73 33.22 -3.68
CA GLU A 54 5.09 33.78 -2.48
C GLU A 54 4.19 32.89 -1.60
N GLN A 55 4.74 31.77 -1.14
CA GLN A 55 4.62 31.37 0.27
C GLN A 55 5.99 30.85 0.73
N PRO A 56 6.74 31.56 1.59
CA PRO A 56 8.01 31.06 2.07
C PRO A 56 7.75 29.86 2.97
N LEU A 57 8.19 28.66 2.55
CA LEU A 57 8.54 27.60 3.50
C LEU A 57 9.41 28.26 4.58
N ALA A 58 8.97 28.17 5.84
CA ALA A 58 9.58 28.88 6.96
C ALA A 58 11.11 28.88 6.83
N SER A 59 11.69 30.08 6.75
CA SER A 59 13.09 30.31 6.39
C SER A 59 14.11 29.61 7.29
N SER A 60 13.67 29.07 8.43
CA SER A 60 14.43 28.23 9.34
C SER A 60 14.67 26.82 8.79
N SER A 61 13.65 26.12 8.27
CA SER A 61 13.78 24.73 7.80
C SER A 61 14.65 24.60 6.55
N VAL A 62 14.57 25.58 5.64
CA VAL A 62 15.42 25.64 4.43
C VAL A 62 16.84 26.09 4.78
N ARG A 63 17.02 27.00 5.75
CA ARG A 63 18.36 27.35 6.27
C ARG A 63 19.01 26.17 6.97
N THR A 64 18.26 25.42 7.79
CA THR A 64 18.76 24.22 8.48
C THR A 64 19.12 23.12 7.47
N ALA A 65 18.28 22.87 6.47
CA ALA A 65 18.59 21.90 5.43
C ALA A 65 19.83 22.30 4.59
N ARG A 66 19.95 23.59 4.20
CA ARG A 66 21.13 24.11 3.48
C ARG A 66 22.39 24.11 4.35
N TYR A 67 22.27 24.44 5.64
CA TYR A 67 23.36 24.41 6.61
C TYR A 67 23.87 22.98 6.83
N LEU A 68 22.98 22.01 7.04
CA LEU A 68 23.32 20.59 7.20
C LEU A 68 23.96 20.03 5.93
N THR A 69 23.44 20.40 4.74
CA THR A 69 24.02 19.97 3.46
C THR A 69 25.42 20.57 3.23
N LYS A 70 25.60 21.86 3.57
CA LYS A 70 26.89 22.54 3.47
C LYS A 70 27.91 21.95 4.45
N ARG A 71 27.53 21.71 5.72
CA ARG A 71 28.40 21.06 6.70
C ARG A 71 28.77 19.63 6.32
N ALA A 72 27.82 18.85 5.79
CA ALA A 72 28.09 17.49 5.32
C ALA A 72 29.07 17.49 4.14
N LYS A 73 28.96 18.47 3.23
CA LYS A 73 29.86 18.64 2.10
C LYS A 73 31.26 19.11 2.53
N ASP A 74 31.34 20.07 3.46
CA ASP A 74 32.61 20.57 4.01
C ASP A 74 33.35 19.49 4.81
N LEU A 75 32.62 18.67 5.58
CA LEU A 75 33.18 17.50 6.29
C LEU A 75 33.68 16.42 5.32
N TRP A 76 33.01 16.26 4.17
CA TRP A 76 33.39 15.31 3.14
C TRP A 76 34.63 15.78 2.35
N GLN A 77 34.71 17.06 1.97
CA GLN A 77 35.88 17.63 1.29
C GLN A 77 37.13 17.65 2.18
N LYS A 78 37.00 18.00 3.47
CA LYS A 78 38.11 17.94 4.44
C LYS A 78 38.67 16.52 4.62
N ARG A 79 37.84 15.48 4.45
CA ARG A 79 38.24 14.07 4.57
C ARG A 79 39.00 13.58 3.33
N ILE A 80 38.67 14.10 2.14
CA ILE A 80 39.41 13.81 0.90
C ILE A 80 40.76 14.54 0.90
N GLU A 81 40.82 15.81 1.30
CA GLU A 81 42.09 16.54 1.36
C GLU A 81 43.06 15.94 2.40
N ALA A 82 42.54 15.40 3.51
CA ALA A 82 43.31 14.68 4.51
C ALA A 82 43.79 13.28 4.05
N SER A 83 43.13 12.67 3.07
CA SER A 83 43.55 11.36 2.53
C SER A 83 44.58 11.45 1.40
N TRP A 84 44.94 12.66 0.95
CA TRP A 84 45.86 12.90 -0.17
C TRP A 84 47.28 13.36 0.23
N ARG A 85 47.57 13.60 1.53
CA ARG A 85 48.92 13.98 2.00
C ARG A 85 49.43 13.03 3.10
N GLY A 86 50.06 11.94 2.69
CA GLY A 86 50.82 11.04 3.56
C GLY A 86 51.33 9.82 2.77
N PRO A 87 52.61 9.42 2.89
CA PRO A 87 53.25 8.55 1.89
C PRO A 87 53.02 7.07 2.16
N GLY A 88 52.89 6.30 1.09
CA GLY A 88 53.29 4.90 1.05
C GLY A 88 52.30 3.89 1.62
N LEU A 89 51.83 3.01 0.74
CA LEU A 89 51.20 1.74 1.07
C LEU A 89 52.05 0.95 2.08
N SER A 90 51.60 0.92 3.34
CA SER A 90 52.19 0.11 4.40
C SER A 90 51.07 -0.56 5.19
N ASN A 91 51.13 -1.89 5.30
CA ASN A 91 50.13 -2.79 5.90
C ASN A 91 49.98 -2.64 7.44
N ALA A 92 50.31 -1.47 8.00
CA ALA A 92 50.26 -1.20 9.43
C ALA A 92 48.86 -1.23 10.10
N PRO A 93 47.69 -1.11 9.42
CA PRO A 93 46.40 -1.24 10.10
C PRO A 93 46.01 -2.69 10.47
N TYR A 94 46.74 -3.70 9.98
CA TYR A 94 46.35 -5.10 10.14
C TYR A 94 46.87 -5.78 11.42
N LEU A 95 47.75 -5.13 12.20
CA LEU A 95 48.40 -5.78 13.35
C LEU A 95 47.96 -5.30 14.73
N ASP A 96 46.94 -4.43 14.81
CA ASP A 96 46.30 -4.06 16.09
C ASP A 96 44.81 -4.48 16.15
N ALA A 97 44.37 -5.28 15.18
CA ALA A 97 43.00 -5.77 15.03
C ALA A 97 42.79 -7.09 15.79
N ALA A 98 42.97 -7.09 17.11
CA ALA A 98 42.57 -8.22 17.95
C ALA A 98 41.11 -8.12 18.48
N THR A 99 40.32 -7.10 18.08
CA THR A 99 38.90 -6.98 18.49
C THR A 99 37.92 -6.40 17.44
N SER A 100 38.31 -6.11 16.19
CA SER A 100 37.47 -5.29 15.27
C SER A 100 37.02 -5.95 13.95
N THR A 101 37.19 -7.25 13.76
CA THR A 101 37.05 -7.91 12.44
C THR A 101 35.62 -8.17 11.93
N GLN A 102 34.55 -7.57 12.51
CA GLN A 102 33.16 -7.92 12.15
C GLN A 102 32.35 -6.86 11.37
N LEU A 103 32.90 -5.67 11.06
CA LEU A 103 32.09 -4.55 10.53
C LEU A 103 32.22 -4.24 9.03
N LEU A 104 33.03 -4.98 8.26
CA LEU A 104 33.24 -4.70 6.84
C LEU A 104 31.92 -4.79 6.04
N GLY A 105 31.51 -3.67 5.44
CA GLY A 105 30.33 -3.57 4.57
C GLY A 105 28.99 -3.32 5.27
N LEU A 106 28.97 -3.16 6.60
CA LEU A 106 27.77 -2.84 7.39
C LEU A 106 27.40 -1.36 7.31
N LYS A 107 26.15 -1.07 6.93
CA LYS A 107 25.64 0.30 6.84
C LYS A 107 24.51 0.52 7.84
N ALA A 108 24.59 1.61 8.58
CA ALA A 108 23.45 2.14 9.31
C ALA A 108 22.77 3.22 8.47
N ARG A 109 21.44 3.18 8.42
CA ARG A 109 20.61 4.19 7.76
C ARG A 109 19.68 4.78 8.80
N LEU A 110 19.89 6.05 9.13
CA LEU A 110 18.94 6.83 9.90
C LEU A 110 18.01 7.55 8.93
N MET A 111 16.76 7.14 8.92
CA MET A 111 15.74 7.62 8.00
C MET A 111 14.71 8.41 8.77
N PHE A 112 14.29 9.56 8.25
CA PHE A 112 13.19 10.33 8.83
C PHE A 112 12.23 10.81 7.74
N ASN A 113 10.94 10.73 8.08
CA ASN A 113 9.88 11.49 7.45
C ASN A 113 9.14 12.28 8.56
N PRO A 114 8.23 13.21 8.24
CA PRO A 114 7.63 14.11 9.24
C PRO A 114 7.03 13.44 10.48
N GLY A 115 6.59 12.18 10.39
CA GLY A 115 5.95 11.45 11.49
C GLY A 115 6.68 10.18 11.96
N THR A 116 7.80 9.80 11.35
CA THR A 116 8.50 8.54 11.64
C THR A 116 10.00 8.71 11.55
N LEU A 117 10.69 8.34 12.64
CA LEU A 117 12.12 8.08 12.66
C LEU A 117 12.34 6.57 12.55
N LYS A 118 13.28 6.17 11.68
CA LYS A 118 13.61 4.77 11.48
C LYS A 118 15.11 4.58 11.35
N LEU A 119 15.68 3.79 12.23
CA LEU A 119 17.04 3.33 12.12
C LEU A 119 17.03 1.92 11.53
N ARG A 120 17.82 1.69 10.48
CA ARG A 120 18.01 0.38 9.87
C ARG A 120 19.50 0.06 9.82
N VAL A 121 19.86 -1.14 10.22
CA VAL A 121 21.24 -1.65 10.11
C VAL A 121 21.25 -2.86 9.19
N GLY A 122 22.22 -2.91 8.29
CA GLY A 122 22.46 -4.03 7.40
C GLY A 122 23.61 -3.78 6.42
N GLY A 123 24.27 -4.84 5.96
CA GLY A 123 25.32 -4.77 4.94
C GLY A 123 24.85 -5.09 3.52
N MET A 124 25.75 -4.99 2.54
CA MET A 124 25.56 -5.57 1.21
C MET A 124 25.55 -7.10 1.32
N LEU A 125 24.39 -7.69 1.59
CA LEU A 125 24.05 -8.89 0.83
C LEU A 125 23.62 -8.37 -0.53
N GLN A 126 24.40 -8.66 -1.58
CA GLN A 126 23.78 -8.87 -2.88
C GLN A 126 22.65 -9.84 -2.59
N SER A 127 21.40 -9.36 -2.59
CA SER A 127 20.33 -10.30 -2.85
C SER A 127 20.70 -10.84 -4.21
N THR A 128 21.16 -12.08 -4.28
CA THR A 128 20.91 -12.90 -5.44
C THR A 128 19.40 -12.81 -5.60
N VAL A 129 18.97 -11.87 -6.44
CA VAL A 129 17.60 -11.84 -6.92
C VAL A 129 17.54 -13.11 -7.73
N ALA A 130 17.12 -14.20 -7.09
CA ALA A 130 16.78 -15.41 -7.81
C ALA A 130 15.80 -14.96 -8.90
N PRO A 131 16.19 -15.05 -10.18
CA PRO A 131 15.30 -14.68 -11.27
C PRO A 131 14.07 -15.58 -11.13
N GLY A 132 12.87 -14.99 -11.00
CA GLY A 132 11.63 -15.76 -10.99
C GLY A 132 10.90 -15.92 -9.67
N VAL A 133 11.19 -15.13 -8.61
CA VAL A 133 10.24 -15.03 -7.48
C VAL A 133 8.99 -14.30 -7.93
N SER A 134 8.04 -15.05 -8.49
CA SER A 134 6.69 -14.57 -8.70
C SER A 134 6.12 -14.14 -7.34
N ARG A 135 5.46 -12.98 -7.32
CA ARG A 135 4.85 -12.48 -6.09
C ARG A 135 3.77 -13.47 -5.67
N GLY A 136 4.00 -14.20 -4.58
CA GLY A 136 3.06 -15.19 -4.07
C GLY A 136 1.64 -14.65 -3.91
N GLN A 137 0.64 -15.54 -3.97
CA GLN A 137 -0.76 -15.17 -3.87
C GLN A 137 -1.04 -14.43 -2.57
N ILE A 138 -1.66 -13.25 -2.66
CA ILE A 138 -2.03 -12.44 -1.50
C ILE A 138 -3.19 -13.13 -0.79
N ARG A 139 -2.95 -13.60 0.43
CA ARG A 139 -3.93 -14.33 1.26
C ARG A 139 -4.36 -13.58 2.53
N TRP A 140 -3.62 -12.54 2.93
CA TRP A 140 -3.96 -11.70 4.08
C TRP A 140 -3.32 -10.30 3.98
N LEU A 141 -3.80 -9.36 4.81
CA LEU A 141 -3.14 -8.08 5.06
C LEU A 141 -1.87 -8.30 5.89
N SER A 142 -0.70 -8.26 5.25
CA SER A 142 0.58 -8.53 5.92
C SER A 142 0.97 -7.49 6.98
N ASN A 143 1.75 -7.90 7.98
CA ASN A 143 2.29 -6.98 9.01
C ASN A 143 3.10 -5.83 8.41
N LYS A 144 3.86 -6.08 7.34
CA LYS A 144 4.58 -5.03 6.60
C LYS A 144 3.63 -4.03 5.96
N SER A 145 2.48 -4.49 5.46
CA SER A 145 1.44 -3.61 4.92
C SER A 145 0.77 -2.78 6.02
N ARG A 146 0.42 -3.42 7.15
CA ARG A 146 -0.13 -2.73 8.33
C ARG A 146 0.79 -1.62 8.83
N SER A 147 2.08 -1.93 8.99
CA SER A 147 3.09 -0.96 9.43
C SER A 147 3.19 0.25 8.50
N ARG A 148 3.05 0.06 7.18
CA ARG A 148 3.08 1.17 6.21
C ARG A 148 1.83 2.06 6.27
N ILE A 149 0.66 1.48 6.58
CA ILE A 149 -0.56 2.28 6.81
C ILE A 149 -0.37 3.11 8.09
N LEU A 150 0.13 2.51 9.18
CA LEU A 150 0.39 3.23 10.42
C LEU A 150 1.41 4.35 10.21
N GLU A 151 2.50 4.09 9.48
CA GLU A 151 3.48 5.11 9.10
C GLU A 151 2.84 6.27 8.32
N LEU A 152 1.92 5.98 7.39
CA LEU A 152 1.14 7.01 6.69
C LEU A 152 0.27 7.82 7.64
N THR A 153 -0.44 7.18 8.57
CA THR A 153 -1.26 7.92 9.53
C THR A 153 -0.43 8.86 10.39
N ARG A 154 0.78 8.47 10.79
CA ARG A 154 1.69 9.32 11.56
C ARG A 154 2.25 10.48 10.72
N GLU A 155 2.56 10.22 9.45
CA GLU A 155 2.97 11.26 8.50
C GLU A 155 1.88 12.34 8.34
N LEU A 156 0.62 11.92 8.20
CA LEU A 156 -0.51 12.84 8.05
C LEU A 156 -0.75 13.65 9.33
N GLU A 157 -0.71 13.01 10.51
CA GLU A 157 -0.82 13.71 11.79
C GLU A 157 0.30 14.74 11.98
N ALA A 158 1.53 14.40 11.57
CA ALA A 158 2.66 15.32 11.63
C ALA A 158 2.53 16.51 10.67
N ALA A 159 1.71 16.39 9.62
CA ALA A 159 1.38 17.47 8.71
C ALA A 159 0.07 18.19 9.09
N GLU A 160 -0.49 17.90 10.27
CA GLU A 160 -1.78 18.40 10.75
C GLU A 160 -2.96 18.08 9.80
N ILE A 161 -2.82 17.01 9.03
CA ILE A 161 -3.86 16.51 8.12
C ILE A 161 -4.67 15.45 8.85
N TYR A 162 -5.98 15.70 8.96
CA TYR A 162 -6.91 14.82 9.65
C TYR A 162 -8.09 14.46 8.74
N PRO A 163 -8.64 13.25 8.86
CA PRO A 163 -9.77 12.86 8.04
C PRO A 163 -11.02 13.59 8.54
N GLN A 164 -11.78 14.13 7.60
CA GLN A 164 -13.04 14.86 7.85
C GLN A 164 -14.24 13.93 7.70
N LEU A 165 -14.15 12.99 6.74
CA LEU A 165 -15.22 12.08 6.38
C LEU A 165 -14.72 10.64 6.30
N MET A 166 -15.59 9.72 6.65
CA MET A 166 -15.45 8.29 6.38
C MET A 166 -16.60 7.81 5.50
N ILE A 167 -16.28 7.23 4.36
CA ILE A 167 -17.23 6.54 3.48
C ILE A 167 -16.93 5.04 3.54
N SER A 168 -17.95 4.23 3.78
CA SER A 168 -17.84 2.77 3.70
C SER A 168 -18.69 2.26 2.55
N LEU A 169 -18.06 1.55 1.62
CA LEU A 169 -18.69 0.94 0.45
C LEU A 169 -18.79 -0.56 0.67
N THR A 170 -20.01 -1.10 0.68
CA THR A 170 -20.29 -2.53 0.90
C THR A 170 -20.94 -3.12 -0.32
N TYR A 171 -20.55 -4.33 -0.70
CA TYR A 171 -21.24 -5.05 -1.76
C TYR A 171 -22.64 -5.55 -1.32
N PRO A 172 -23.56 -5.83 -2.26
CA PRO A 172 -24.87 -6.37 -1.95
C PRO A 172 -24.80 -7.79 -1.35
N ARG A 173 -25.95 -8.41 -1.08
CA ARG A 173 -26.02 -9.74 -0.48
C ARG A 173 -25.41 -10.80 -1.42
N ASP A 174 -25.69 -10.69 -2.70
CA ASP A 174 -25.27 -11.51 -3.83
C ASP A 174 -23.93 -11.03 -4.44
N TRP A 175 -23.06 -10.45 -3.62
CA TRP A 175 -21.78 -9.84 -4.02
C TRP A 175 -20.90 -10.68 -4.95
N GLU A 176 -20.97 -12.02 -4.90
CA GLU A 176 -20.21 -12.89 -5.80
C GLU A 176 -20.63 -12.71 -7.26
N ALA A 177 -21.93 -12.52 -7.52
CA ALA A 177 -22.45 -12.23 -8.85
C ALA A 177 -22.01 -10.85 -9.33
N ALA A 178 -22.07 -9.84 -8.44
CA ALA A 178 -21.64 -8.48 -8.74
C ALA A 178 -20.17 -8.40 -9.20
N ILE A 179 -19.29 -9.25 -8.68
CA ILE A 179 -17.86 -9.21 -9.05
C ILE A 179 -17.44 -10.25 -10.11
N SER A 180 -18.19 -11.35 -10.21
CA SER A 180 -17.89 -12.47 -11.09
C SER A 180 -19.20 -13.12 -11.57
N PRO A 181 -19.91 -12.52 -12.54
CA PRO A 181 -21.16 -13.07 -13.08
C PRO A 181 -21.00 -14.51 -13.59
N GLU A 182 -19.86 -14.82 -14.19
CA GLU A 182 -19.55 -16.16 -14.72
C GLU A 182 -19.40 -17.19 -13.59
N HIS A 183 -18.85 -16.78 -12.44
CA HIS A 183 -18.79 -17.62 -11.25
C HIS A 183 -20.19 -17.85 -10.68
N ALA A 184 -21.03 -16.81 -10.60
CA ALA A 184 -22.41 -16.96 -10.14
C ALA A 184 -23.22 -17.88 -11.06
N GLN A 185 -23.08 -17.74 -12.38
CA GLN A 185 -23.68 -18.64 -13.36
C GLN A 185 -23.20 -20.09 -13.17
N ALA A 186 -21.89 -20.30 -13.01
CA ALA A 186 -21.35 -21.63 -12.75
C ALA A 186 -21.86 -22.24 -11.42
N VAL A 187 -22.06 -21.43 -10.37
CA VAL A 187 -22.65 -21.89 -9.11
C VAL A 187 -24.09 -22.34 -9.33
N TRP A 188 -24.86 -21.58 -10.10
CA TRP A 188 -26.24 -21.92 -10.42
C TRP A 188 -26.34 -23.20 -11.27
N GLU A 189 -25.54 -23.33 -12.32
CA GLU A 189 -25.46 -24.54 -13.15
C GLU A 189 -25.10 -25.77 -12.31
N PHE A 190 -24.11 -25.64 -11.44
CA PHE A 190 -23.71 -26.70 -10.51
C PHE A 190 -24.87 -27.10 -9.58
N ARG A 191 -25.55 -26.14 -8.96
CA ARG A 191 -26.70 -26.41 -8.07
C ARG A 191 -27.82 -27.12 -8.82
N ARG A 192 -28.10 -26.72 -10.06
CA ARG A 192 -29.11 -27.35 -10.91
C ARG A 192 -28.72 -28.80 -11.24
N ALA A 193 -27.47 -29.04 -11.65
CA ALA A 193 -26.97 -30.40 -11.90
C ALA A 193 -27.01 -31.28 -10.65
N TRP A 194 -26.63 -30.73 -9.49
CA TRP A 194 -26.71 -31.41 -8.19
C TRP A 194 -28.15 -31.77 -7.83
N GLY A 195 -29.08 -30.84 -8.02
CA GLY A 195 -30.52 -31.08 -7.83
C GLY A 195 -31.03 -32.23 -8.70
N ARG A 196 -30.68 -32.25 -9.99
CA ARG A 196 -31.02 -33.35 -10.90
C ARG A 196 -30.44 -34.69 -10.44
N LEU A 197 -29.17 -34.71 -10.01
CA LEU A 197 -28.53 -35.93 -9.49
C LEU A 197 -29.23 -36.43 -8.21
N ASN A 198 -29.58 -35.53 -7.31
CA ASN A 198 -30.29 -35.89 -6.08
C ASN A 198 -31.70 -36.42 -6.36
N ALA A 199 -32.45 -35.78 -7.26
CA ALA A 199 -33.76 -36.29 -7.69
C ALA A 199 -33.65 -37.69 -8.31
N TRP A 200 -32.60 -37.94 -9.10
CA TRP A 200 -32.36 -39.25 -9.72
C TRP A 200 -32.14 -40.40 -8.72
N ARG A 201 -31.73 -40.11 -7.47
CA ARG A 201 -31.61 -41.13 -6.40
C ARG A 201 -32.93 -41.84 -6.12
N TYR A 202 -34.05 -41.16 -6.36
CA TYR A 202 -35.39 -41.65 -6.04
C TYR A 202 -36.10 -42.25 -7.27
N VAL A 203 -35.46 -42.23 -8.45
CA VAL A 203 -36.01 -42.88 -9.65
C VAL A 203 -35.87 -44.40 -9.50
N PRO A 204 -36.92 -45.19 -9.78
CA PRO A 204 -36.86 -46.66 -9.72
C PRO A 204 -35.69 -47.23 -10.53
N ARG A 205 -34.99 -48.20 -9.95
CA ARG A 205 -33.82 -48.83 -10.58
C ARG A 205 -34.26 -49.81 -11.66
N GLY A 206 -34.30 -49.36 -12.90
CA GLY A 206 -34.56 -50.17 -14.10
C GLY A 206 -33.42 -50.10 -15.13
N PRO A 207 -33.61 -50.67 -16.33
CA PRO A 207 -32.68 -50.53 -17.44
C PRO A 207 -32.33 -49.06 -17.72
N GLY A 208 -31.06 -48.75 -17.94
CA GLY A 208 -30.59 -47.37 -18.16
C GLY A 208 -30.45 -46.51 -16.89
N TRP A 209 -30.86 -46.99 -15.72
CA TRP A 209 -30.69 -46.23 -14.46
C TRP A 209 -29.21 -45.92 -14.17
N GLY A 210 -28.33 -46.93 -14.37
CA GLY A 210 -26.89 -46.81 -14.14
C GLY A 210 -26.23 -45.80 -15.08
N GLU A 211 -26.58 -45.80 -16.36
CA GLU A 211 -26.10 -44.83 -17.35
C GLU A 211 -26.57 -43.41 -16.99
N GLY A 212 -27.86 -43.25 -16.69
CA GLY A 212 -28.41 -41.96 -16.26
C GLY A 212 -27.81 -41.41 -14.97
N TRP A 213 -27.40 -42.29 -14.04
CA TRP A 213 -26.64 -41.94 -12.85
C TRP A 213 -25.23 -41.44 -13.20
N GLN A 214 -24.51 -42.17 -14.05
CA GLN A 214 -23.15 -41.79 -14.45
C GLN A 214 -23.12 -40.47 -15.21
N GLN A 215 -24.08 -40.24 -16.11
CA GLN A 215 -24.23 -38.98 -16.85
C GLN A 215 -24.40 -37.79 -15.90
N ARG A 216 -25.37 -37.84 -14.98
CA ARG A 216 -25.61 -36.77 -14.00
C ARG A 216 -24.42 -36.57 -13.06
N ARG A 217 -23.75 -37.65 -12.67
CA ARG A 217 -22.52 -37.58 -11.87
C ARG A 217 -21.38 -36.92 -12.66
N ALA A 218 -21.30 -37.12 -13.97
CA ALA A 218 -20.35 -36.44 -14.83
C ALA A 218 -20.66 -34.94 -14.94
N GLU A 219 -21.93 -34.55 -15.12
CA GLU A 219 -22.37 -33.14 -15.11
C GLU A 219 -22.00 -32.42 -13.82
N VAL A 220 -22.27 -33.03 -12.66
CA VAL A 220 -21.90 -32.50 -11.34
C VAL A 220 -20.38 -32.35 -11.22
N ARG A 221 -19.61 -33.35 -11.68
CA ARG A 221 -18.14 -33.28 -11.67
C ARG A 221 -17.63 -32.15 -12.55
N ALA A 222 -18.14 -32.01 -13.78
CA ALA A 222 -17.78 -30.93 -14.68
C ALA A 222 -18.07 -29.55 -14.07
N GLY A 223 -19.26 -29.37 -13.47
CA GLY A 223 -19.61 -28.14 -12.75
C GLY A 223 -18.67 -27.85 -11.57
N LEU A 224 -18.29 -28.88 -10.80
CA LEU A 224 -17.33 -28.72 -9.70
C LEU A 224 -15.93 -28.33 -10.20
N HIS A 225 -15.47 -28.88 -11.32
CA HIS A 225 -14.21 -28.48 -11.95
C HIS A 225 -14.24 -27.02 -12.38
N ARG A 226 -15.31 -26.59 -13.07
CA ARG A 226 -15.51 -25.19 -13.48
C ARG A 226 -15.49 -24.23 -12.28
N LEU A 227 -16.13 -24.61 -11.16
CA LEU A 227 -16.13 -23.83 -9.91
C LEU A 227 -14.78 -23.78 -9.17
N ARG A 228 -13.82 -24.65 -9.49
CA ARG A 228 -12.46 -24.57 -8.94
C ARG A 228 -11.61 -23.56 -9.72
N GLU A 229 -11.92 -23.38 -11.00
CA GLU A 229 -11.24 -22.44 -11.88
C GLU A 229 -11.82 -21.03 -11.76
N LEU A 230 -13.13 -20.92 -11.53
CA LEU A 230 -13.83 -19.65 -11.31
C LEU A 230 -13.87 -19.26 -9.83
N GLY A 231 -13.88 -17.97 -9.56
CA GLY A 231 -14.03 -17.44 -8.22
C GLY A 231 -14.23 -15.92 -8.21
N PRO A 232 -14.60 -15.35 -7.07
CA PRO A 232 -14.57 -13.91 -6.82
C PRO A 232 -13.30 -13.23 -7.36
N ASP A 233 -13.44 -12.27 -8.28
CA ASP A 233 -12.30 -11.58 -8.89
C ASP A 233 -12.06 -10.18 -8.30
N GLY A 234 -10.91 -10.00 -7.65
CA GLY A 234 -10.49 -8.73 -7.08
C GLY A 234 -10.23 -7.66 -8.14
N LYS A 235 -9.95 -8.03 -9.39
CA LYS A 235 -9.84 -7.06 -10.49
C LYS A 235 -11.14 -6.29 -10.68
N ARG A 236 -12.29 -6.97 -10.61
CA ARG A 236 -13.60 -6.33 -10.71
C ARG A 236 -13.85 -5.38 -9.54
N VAL A 237 -13.44 -5.77 -8.32
CA VAL A 237 -13.52 -4.87 -7.16
C VAL A 237 -12.73 -3.59 -7.38
N LYS A 238 -11.53 -3.67 -7.97
CA LYS A 238 -10.74 -2.49 -8.29
C LYS A 238 -11.35 -1.68 -9.43
N ALA A 239 -11.94 -2.32 -10.43
CA ALA A 239 -12.68 -1.64 -11.49
C ALA A 239 -13.88 -0.86 -10.94
N HIS A 240 -14.65 -1.43 -10.01
CA HIS A 240 -15.75 -0.74 -9.34
C HIS A 240 -15.26 0.44 -8.49
N LEU A 241 -14.19 0.24 -7.71
CA LEU A 241 -13.59 1.31 -6.91
C LEU A 241 -13.06 2.45 -7.79
N GLU A 242 -12.48 2.13 -8.95
CA GLU A 242 -12.02 3.11 -9.94
C GLU A 242 -13.20 3.84 -10.61
N ALA A 243 -14.28 3.13 -10.96
CA ALA A 243 -15.51 3.73 -11.47
C ALA A 243 -16.12 4.71 -10.45
N PHE A 244 -16.14 4.31 -9.16
CA PHE A 244 -16.59 5.16 -8.06
C PHE A 244 -15.72 6.42 -7.97
N ARG A 245 -14.39 6.27 -8.00
CA ARG A 245 -13.46 7.41 -8.02
C ARG A 245 -13.78 8.38 -9.15
N LYS A 246 -13.90 7.89 -10.39
CA LYS A 246 -14.18 8.74 -11.55
C LYS A 246 -15.51 9.47 -11.44
N ARG A 247 -16.56 8.80 -10.93
CA ARG A 247 -17.86 9.44 -10.68
C ARG A 247 -17.75 10.51 -9.59
N PHE A 248 -17.03 10.21 -8.51
CA PHE A 248 -16.80 11.15 -7.41
C PHE A 248 -16.04 12.39 -7.89
N GLU A 249 -14.99 12.20 -8.71
CA GLU A 249 -14.23 13.31 -9.30
C GLU A 249 -15.08 14.20 -10.22
N ARG A 250 -16.01 13.61 -10.98
CA ARG A 250 -16.93 14.38 -11.83
C ARG A 250 -17.93 15.20 -11.02
N ARG A 251 -18.44 14.66 -9.90
CA ARG A 251 -19.47 15.31 -9.08
C ARG A 251 -18.90 16.36 -8.12
N TYR A 252 -17.73 16.10 -7.54
CA TYR A 252 -17.17 16.89 -6.43
C TYR A 252 -15.77 17.46 -6.73
N GLY A 253 -15.27 17.34 -7.96
CA GLY A 253 -13.95 17.83 -8.36
C GLY A 253 -12.80 16.98 -7.80
N THR A 254 -11.60 17.56 -7.72
CA THR A 254 -10.36 16.83 -7.38
C THR A 254 -9.55 17.46 -6.24
N ALA A 255 -10.12 18.38 -5.49
CA ALA A 255 -9.44 19.08 -4.39
C ALA A 255 -9.23 18.20 -3.13
N TRP A 256 -10.03 17.14 -3.01
CA TRP A 256 -9.97 16.18 -1.92
C TRP A 256 -8.79 15.22 -2.03
N SER A 257 -8.46 14.59 -0.92
CA SER A 257 -7.50 13.49 -0.85
C SER A 257 -8.07 12.38 0.04
N LEU A 258 -7.68 11.13 -0.19
CA LEU A 258 -8.15 10.03 0.65
C LEU A 258 -7.17 8.87 0.82
N ILE A 259 -7.37 8.10 1.90
CA ILE A 259 -6.85 6.74 2.08
C ILE A 259 -8.01 5.78 1.89
N TRP A 260 -7.79 4.70 1.14
CA TRP A 260 -8.73 3.59 1.07
C TRP A 260 -8.13 2.30 1.64
N LYS A 261 -8.96 1.51 2.32
CA LYS A 261 -8.61 0.20 2.88
C LYS A 261 -9.70 -0.81 2.52
N LEU A 262 -9.29 -1.99 2.08
CA LEU A 262 -10.14 -3.14 1.83
C LEU A 262 -10.19 -4.03 3.07
N GLU A 263 -11.38 -4.53 3.36
CA GLU A 263 -11.68 -5.57 4.34
C GLU A 263 -12.67 -6.58 3.73
N PHE A 264 -12.83 -7.72 4.39
CA PHE A 264 -13.87 -8.69 4.04
C PHE A 264 -14.86 -8.84 5.19
N GLN A 265 -16.16 -8.79 4.88
CA GLN A 265 -17.20 -9.14 5.85
C GLN A 265 -17.17 -10.64 6.16
N ARG A 266 -17.86 -11.09 7.22
CA ARG A 266 -17.95 -12.54 7.56
C ARG A 266 -18.45 -13.40 6.40
N ARG A 267 -19.32 -12.85 5.55
CA ARG A 267 -19.84 -13.51 4.35
C ARG A 267 -18.86 -13.52 3.15
N GLY A 268 -17.65 -12.98 3.31
CA GLY A 268 -16.64 -12.85 2.26
C GLY A 268 -16.79 -11.63 1.35
N ALA A 269 -17.85 -10.82 1.53
CA ALA A 269 -18.09 -9.63 0.72
C ALA A 269 -17.00 -8.57 0.93
N PRO A 270 -16.46 -7.98 -0.15
CA PRO A 270 -15.56 -6.84 -0.05
C PRO A 270 -16.23 -5.66 0.64
N HIS A 271 -15.49 -5.01 1.52
CA HIS A 271 -15.88 -3.80 2.21
C HIS A 271 -14.74 -2.80 2.13
N ILE A 272 -15.02 -1.58 1.67
CA ILE A 272 -13.98 -0.59 1.38
C ILE A 272 -14.25 0.64 2.24
N HIS A 273 -13.30 0.96 3.11
CA HIS A 273 -13.30 2.20 3.88
C HIS A 273 -12.50 3.26 3.15
N LEU A 274 -13.07 4.44 2.99
CA LEU A 274 -12.45 5.63 2.42
C LEU A 274 -12.41 6.70 3.52
N TYR A 275 -11.22 7.20 3.83
CA TYR A 275 -10.99 8.27 4.79
C TYR A 275 -10.56 9.51 4.03
N LEU A 276 -11.42 10.53 3.97
CA LEU A 276 -11.24 11.69 3.12
C LEU A 276 -10.90 12.93 3.93
N TRP A 277 -10.12 13.83 3.34
CA TRP A 277 -9.84 15.18 3.83
C TRP A 277 -9.78 16.16 2.65
N ASN A 278 -9.68 17.46 2.95
CA ASN A 278 -9.76 18.54 1.96
C ASN A 278 -11.06 18.49 1.13
N CYS A 279 -12.18 18.12 1.77
CA CYS A 279 -13.45 17.89 1.08
C CYS A 279 -14.24 19.17 0.79
N GLY A 280 -13.82 20.32 1.32
CA GLY A 280 -14.62 21.55 1.30
C GLY A 280 -15.91 21.41 2.13
N GLU A 281 -16.85 22.33 1.92
CA GLU A 281 -18.19 22.21 2.48
C GLU A 281 -19.02 21.24 1.62
N LEU A 282 -19.38 20.09 2.19
CA LEU A 282 -20.25 19.11 1.55
C LEU A 282 -21.52 18.94 2.38
N ASP A 283 -22.68 18.98 1.72
CA ASP A 283 -23.93 18.52 2.34
C ASP A 283 -23.88 17.01 2.55
N LEU A 284 -23.88 16.59 3.82
CA LEU A 284 -23.81 15.18 4.20
C LEU A 284 -25.05 14.39 3.79
N ALA A 285 -26.23 15.00 3.76
CA ALA A 285 -27.46 14.34 3.35
C ALA A 285 -27.44 14.09 1.84
N GLU A 286 -27.04 15.09 1.06
CA GLU A 286 -26.84 14.94 -0.38
C GLU A 286 -25.76 13.90 -0.69
N LEU A 287 -24.61 13.98 -0.01
CA LEU A 287 -23.50 13.05 -0.19
C LEU A 287 -23.91 11.60 0.12
N ARG A 288 -24.70 11.38 1.18
CA ARG A 288 -25.21 10.04 1.52
C ARG A 288 -26.08 9.46 0.41
N THR A 289 -27.01 10.27 -0.09
CA THR A 289 -27.91 9.88 -1.18
C THR A 289 -27.13 9.55 -2.44
N TRP A 290 -26.23 10.45 -2.85
CA TRP A 290 -25.42 10.28 -4.04
C TRP A 290 -24.46 9.08 -3.95
N VAL A 291 -23.77 8.89 -2.82
CA VAL A 291 -22.84 7.77 -2.62
C VAL A 291 -23.56 6.44 -2.71
N SER A 292 -24.75 6.35 -2.09
CA SER A 292 -25.57 5.13 -2.14
C SER A 292 -25.98 4.79 -3.57
N GLN A 293 -26.58 5.75 -4.28
CA GLN A 293 -27.02 5.57 -5.67
C GLN A 293 -25.86 5.21 -6.59
N ALA A 294 -24.78 6.01 -6.57
CA ALA A 294 -23.62 5.79 -7.42
C ALA A 294 -22.97 4.42 -7.17
N TRP A 295 -22.90 3.97 -5.91
CA TRP A 295 -22.31 2.68 -5.59
C TRP A 295 -23.18 1.51 -6.06
N VAL A 296 -24.50 1.60 -5.89
CA VAL A 296 -25.45 0.57 -6.37
C VAL A 296 -25.36 0.44 -7.89
N GLU A 297 -25.44 1.55 -8.63
CA GLU A 297 -25.33 1.54 -10.10
C GLU A 297 -24.02 0.90 -10.58
N ILE A 298 -22.90 1.17 -9.89
CA ILE A 298 -21.60 0.58 -10.24
C ILE A 298 -21.60 -0.94 -10.06
N VAL A 299 -22.10 -1.44 -8.93
CA VAL A 299 -21.96 -2.87 -8.60
C VAL A 299 -23.07 -3.73 -9.18
N ALA A 300 -24.27 -3.17 -9.35
CA ALA A 300 -25.41 -3.86 -9.96
C ALA A 300 -25.45 -3.68 -11.48
N GLY A 301 -24.78 -2.64 -12.02
CA GLY A 301 -24.77 -2.38 -13.46
C GLY A 301 -26.13 -2.01 -14.03
N CYS A 302 -27.00 -1.38 -13.21
CA CYS A 302 -28.35 -0.98 -13.60
C CYS A 302 -28.57 0.53 -13.39
N GLU A 303 -29.55 1.08 -14.11
CA GLU A 303 -30.09 2.42 -13.90
C GLU A 303 -31.12 2.41 -12.78
N LEU A 304 -31.15 3.46 -11.94
CA LEU A 304 -31.97 3.47 -10.74
C LEU A 304 -33.36 4.10 -10.90
N ASN A 305 -33.70 4.67 -12.06
CA ASN A 305 -34.95 5.42 -12.26
C ASN A 305 -36.20 4.63 -11.80
N ALA A 306 -36.31 3.36 -12.19
CA ALA A 306 -37.44 2.52 -11.81
C ALA A 306 -37.44 2.17 -10.30
N TYR A 307 -36.27 2.12 -9.66
CA TYR A 307 -36.15 1.87 -8.21
C TYR A 307 -36.40 3.12 -7.37
N LEU A 308 -36.22 4.31 -7.94
CA LEU A 308 -36.49 5.58 -7.26
C LEU A 308 -37.93 6.05 -7.44
N ASP A 309 -38.67 5.45 -8.38
CA ASP A 309 -40.10 5.71 -8.57
C ASP A 309 -40.91 5.34 -7.29
N PRO A 310 -41.60 6.33 -6.67
CA PRO A 310 -42.45 6.08 -5.52
C PRO A 310 -43.52 5.01 -5.76
N GLN A 311 -44.05 4.89 -6.98
CA GLN A 311 -45.09 3.93 -7.30
C GLN A 311 -44.57 2.49 -7.19
N ASN A 312 -43.39 2.21 -7.74
CA ASN A 312 -42.76 0.89 -7.66
C ASN A 312 -42.40 0.52 -6.22
N ARG A 313 -42.05 1.51 -5.39
CA ARG A 313 -41.81 1.30 -3.97
C ARG A 313 -43.09 0.97 -3.22
N SER A 314 -44.19 1.66 -3.50
CA SER A 314 -45.51 1.34 -2.94
C SER A 314 -45.99 -0.06 -3.35
N LEU A 315 -45.70 -0.49 -4.57
CA LEU A 315 -45.99 -1.86 -5.03
C LEU A 315 -45.26 -2.92 -4.21
N TYR A 316 -43.99 -2.67 -3.82
CA TYR A 316 -43.26 -3.59 -2.94
C TYR A 316 -43.97 -3.78 -1.60
N ASP A 317 -44.36 -2.68 -0.95
CA ASP A 317 -45.03 -2.73 0.36
C ASP A 317 -46.41 -3.42 0.22
N LEU A 318 -47.19 -3.08 -0.82
CA LEU A 318 -48.48 -3.70 -1.12
C LEU A 318 -48.38 -5.22 -1.34
N TYR A 319 -47.46 -5.67 -2.20
CA TYR A 319 -47.29 -7.10 -2.45
C TYR A 319 -46.77 -7.84 -1.22
N ARG A 320 -45.91 -7.20 -0.44
CA ARG A 320 -45.40 -7.77 0.81
C ARG A 320 -46.51 -7.93 1.85
N GLU A 321 -47.43 -6.97 1.95
CA GLU A 321 -48.61 -7.07 2.81
C GLU A 321 -49.59 -8.15 2.33
N SER A 322 -49.78 -8.26 1.01
CA SER A 322 -50.77 -9.17 0.41
C SER A 322 -50.34 -10.64 0.43
N GLY A 323 -49.06 -10.93 0.14
CA GLY A 323 -48.56 -12.30 -0.07
C GLY A 323 -47.23 -12.59 0.60
N GLY A 324 -46.73 -11.70 1.44
CA GLY A 324 -45.42 -11.83 2.06
C GLY A 324 -44.26 -11.52 1.11
N ARG A 325 -43.04 -11.73 1.63
CA ARG A 325 -41.81 -11.31 0.96
C ARG A 325 -41.54 -12.04 -0.36
N GLU A 326 -41.72 -13.37 -0.38
CA GLU A 326 -41.41 -14.18 -1.55
C GLU A 326 -42.35 -13.85 -2.71
N PHE A 327 -43.62 -13.61 -2.42
CA PHE A 327 -44.61 -13.15 -3.39
C PHE A 327 -44.22 -11.78 -3.97
N ALA A 328 -43.85 -10.81 -3.13
CA ALA A 328 -43.38 -9.50 -3.59
C ALA A 328 -42.14 -9.61 -4.47
N GLU A 329 -41.15 -10.43 -4.08
CA GLU A 329 -39.94 -10.67 -4.88
C GLU A 329 -40.27 -11.30 -6.24
N ALA A 330 -41.23 -12.23 -6.31
CA ALA A 330 -41.67 -12.85 -7.56
C ALA A 330 -42.40 -11.87 -8.49
N MET A 331 -43.36 -11.11 -7.96
CA MET A 331 -44.16 -10.15 -8.74
C MET A 331 -43.28 -9.03 -9.32
N LEU A 332 -42.43 -8.44 -8.47
CA LEU A 332 -41.51 -7.39 -8.90
C LEU A 332 -40.42 -7.92 -9.83
N GLY A 333 -39.95 -9.15 -9.60
CA GLY A 333 -39.06 -9.85 -10.52
C GLY A 333 -39.65 -9.98 -11.93
N GLY A 334 -40.96 -10.23 -12.03
CA GLY A 334 -41.69 -10.22 -13.31
C GLY A 334 -41.70 -8.87 -14.02
N MET A 335 -41.52 -7.77 -13.28
CA MET A 335 -41.38 -6.40 -13.79
C MET A 335 -39.93 -6.00 -14.04
N GLY A 336 -38.96 -6.92 -13.85
CA GLY A 336 -37.53 -6.63 -13.93
C GLY A 336 -36.95 -5.91 -12.70
N LEU A 337 -37.68 -5.86 -11.58
CA LEU A 337 -37.27 -5.15 -10.37
C LEU A 337 -36.76 -6.12 -9.29
N GLU A 338 -35.46 -6.11 -9.08
CA GLU A 338 -34.84 -6.88 -7.98
C GLU A 338 -34.89 -6.17 -6.62
N VAL A 339 -35.60 -6.76 -5.65
CA VAL A 339 -35.68 -6.26 -4.26
C VAL A 339 -34.30 -6.12 -3.59
N GLY A 340 -33.31 -6.89 -4.06
CA GLY A 340 -31.91 -6.79 -3.63
C GLY A 340 -31.34 -5.37 -3.80
N ILE A 341 -31.72 -4.67 -4.87
CA ILE A 341 -31.26 -3.32 -5.19
C ILE A 341 -31.77 -2.30 -4.17
N TRP A 342 -33.05 -2.33 -3.78
CA TRP A 342 -33.55 -1.46 -2.70
C TRP A 342 -32.89 -1.72 -1.36
N ASN A 343 -32.62 -2.98 -1.03
CA ASN A 343 -31.89 -3.31 0.19
C ASN A 343 -30.46 -2.75 0.17
N HIS A 344 -29.81 -2.78 -1.00
CA HIS A 344 -28.49 -2.23 -1.19
C HIS A 344 -28.50 -0.69 -1.17
N LEU A 345 -29.50 -0.02 -1.74
CA LEU A 345 -29.69 1.44 -1.61
C LEU A 345 -29.85 1.88 -0.15
N ARG A 346 -30.54 1.08 0.68
CA ARG A 346 -30.76 1.42 2.10
C ARG A 346 -29.55 1.17 2.99
N ALA A 347 -28.79 0.10 2.75
CA ALA A 347 -27.78 -0.40 3.70
C ALA A 347 -26.40 -0.66 3.07
N GLY A 348 -26.21 -0.33 1.79
CA GLY A 348 -25.00 -0.63 1.03
C GLY A 348 -23.83 0.29 1.29
N THR A 349 -24.10 1.48 1.79
CA THR A 349 -23.08 2.50 2.06
C THR A 349 -23.30 3.17 3.40
N LYS A 350 -22.22 3.69 3.98
CA LYS A 350 -22.26 4.52 5.18
C LYS A 350 -21.39 5.75 4.97
N VAL A 351 -21.87 6.94 5.32
CA VAL A 351 -21.11 8.20 5.27
C VAL A 351 -21.19 8.89 6.63
N GLU A 352 -20.03 9.07 7.25
CA GLU A 352 -19.91 9.60 8.60
C GLU A 352 -18.92 10.77 8.63
N ALA A 353 -19.30 11.85 9.32
CA ALA A 353 -18.36 12.89 9.70
C ALA A 353 -17.50 12.40 10.86
N ILE A 354 -16.19 12.58 10.74
CA ILE A 354 -15.24 12.24 11.78
C ILE A 354 -15.11 13.45 12.70
N ARG A 355 -15.51 13.27 13.95
CA ARG A 355 -15.55 14.35 14.95
C ARG A 355 -14.18 14.63 15.58
N GLU A 356 -13.37 13.60 15.72
CA GLU A 356 -12.08 13.69 16.41
C GLU A 356 -10.94 13.88 15.41
N ARG A 357 -10.03 14.83 15.69
CA ARG A 357 -8.88 15.14 14.82
C ARG A 357 -7.72 14.16 15.04
N HIS A 358 -7.90 12.90 14.65
CA HIS A 358 -6.86 11.87 14.72
C HIS A 358 -7.13 10.71 13.75
N TRP A 359 -6.10 9.92 13.45
CA TRP A 359 -6.23 8.74 12.58
C TRP A 359 -6.45 7.43 13.38
N GLY A 360 -6.90 7.53 14.63
CA GLY A 360 -7.01 6.39 15.54
C GLY A 360 -8.00 5.34 15.07
N TYR A 361 -9.07 5.76 14.38
CA TYR A 361 -10.07 4.83 13.84
C TYR A 361 -9.44 3.89 12.79
N LEU A 362 -8.79 4.44 11.75
CA LEU A 362 -8.05 3.65 10.75
C LEU A 362 -6.93 2.82 11.41
N ALA A 363 -6.21 3.37 12.39
CA ALA A 363 -5.15 2.64 13.09
C ALA A 363 -5.69 1.41 13.83
N LYS A 364 -6.85 1.52 14.49
CA LYS A 364 -7.54 0.42 15.16
C LYS A 364 -8.02 -0.64 14.17
N GLU A 365 -8.60 -0.23 13.05
CA GLU A 365 -9.00 -1.15 11.98
C GLU A 365 -7.81 -1.94 11.42
N VAL A 366 -6.68 -1.28 11.20
CA VAL A 366 -5.46 -1.92 10.67
C VAL A 366 -4.89 -2.96 11.63
N GLN A 367 -4.95 -2.69 12.93
CA GLN A 367 -4.44 -3.60 13.96
C GLN A 367 -5.34 -4.82 14.14
N GLY A 368 -6.66 -4.67 13.96
CA GLY A 368 -7.63 -5.76 14.08
C GLY A 368 -7.79 -6.22 15.53
N GLY A 369 -8.89 -5.82 16.17
CA GLY A 369 -9.20 -6.26 17.53
C GLY A 369 -9.49 -7.77 17.61
N MET A 370 -9.47 -8.32 18.83
CA MET A 370 -9.92 -9.70 19.10
C MET A 370 -11.34 -9.89 18.54
N GLY A 371 -11.51 -10.85 17.63
CA GLY A 371 -12.79 -11.15 16.96
C GLY A 371 -12.99 -10.55 15.56
N LYS A 372 -12.10 -9.64 15.10
CA LYS A 372 -12.16 -9.02 13.76
C LYS A 372 -11.01 -9.41 12.81
N ALA A 373 -10.16 -10.36 13.23
CA ALA A 373 -9.02 -10.82 12.42
C ALA A 373 -9.43 -11.33 11.03
N TYR A 374 -10.61 -11.96 10.92
CA TYR A 374 -11.16 -12.47 9.65
C TYR A 374 -11.28 -11.39 8.56
N GLN A 375 -11.45 -10.11 8.94
CA GLN A 375 -11.57 -9.01 7.99
C GLN A 375 -10.29 -8.79 7.17
N HIS A 376 -9.18 -9.34 7.63
CA HIS A 376 -7.85 -9.25 7.04
C HIS A 376 -7.43 -10.53 6.30
N GLU A 377 -8.33 -11.49 6.15
CA GLU A 377 -8.10 -12.75 5.46
C GLU A 377 -8.86 -12.77 4.13
N VAL A 378 -8.18 -13.22 3.09
CA VAL A 378 -8.81 -13.39 1.78
C VAL A 378 -9.64 -14.67 1.78
N PRO A 379 -10.92 -14.63 1.37
CA PRO A 379 -11.73 -15.85 1.21
C PRO A 379 -11.04 -16.90 0.33
N ARG A 380 -11.19 -18.20 0.65
CA ARG A 380 -10.40 -19.30 0.05
C ARG A 380 -10.37 -19.32 -1.49
N ARG A 381 -11.45 -18.91 -2.16
CA ARG A 381 -11.62 -18.90 -3.63
C ARG A 381 -11.44 -17.54 -4.29
N TYR A 382 -11.09 -16.52 -3.51
CA TYR A 382 -10.88 -15.18 -4.04
C TYR A 382 -9.60 -15.12 -4.89
N ARG A 383 -9.71 -14.56 -6.08
CA ARG A 383 -8.63 -14.40 -7.05
C ARG A 383 -8.26 -12.93 -7.19
N ASN A 384 -7.00 -12.67 -7.53
CA ASN A 384 -6.50 -11.34 -7.92
C ASN A 384 -6.87 -10.17 -6.98
N VAL A 385 -6.92 -10.38 -5.66
CA VAL A 385 -7.29 -9.32 -4.68
C VAL A 385 -6.48 -8.03 -4.86
N GLY A 386 -5.20 -8.18 -5.21
CA GLY A 386 -4.31 -7.05 -5.44
C GLY A 386 -4.00 -6.28 -4.15
N ARG A 387 -3.89 -4.95 -4.26
CA ARG A 387 -3.56 -4.10 -3.12
C ARG A 387 -4.72 -4.07 -2.11
N TRP A 388 -4.39 -4.20 -0.83
CA TRP A 388 -5.34 -4.06 0.28
C TRP A 388 -5.68 -2.63 0.63
N TRP A 389 -4.83 -1.67 0.28
CA TRP A 389 -5.01 -0.27 0.60
C TRP A 389 -4.26 0.60 -0.39
N GLY A 390 -4.56 1.89 -0.37
CA GLY A 390 -3.85 2.91 -1.13
C GLY A 390 -4.33 4.30 -0.73
N TYR A 391 -3.88 5.29 -1.47
CA TYR A 391 -4.30 6.67 -1.31
C TYR A 391 -4.51 7.30 -2.68
N TRP A 392 -5.36 8.32 -2.73
CA TRP A 392 -5.61 9.11 -3.92
C TRP A 392 -5.41 10.58 -3.61
N ARG A 393 -4.95 11.32 -4.64
CA ARG A 393 -4.72 12.77 -4.58
C ARG A 393 -3.89 13.22 -3.38
N TYR A 394 -3.03 12.35 -2.86
CA TYR A 394 -2.08 12.66 -1.80
C TYR A 394 -0.66 12.35 -2.26
N ARG A 395 0.25 13.29 -2.02
CA ARG A 395 1.68 13.12 -2.28
C ARG A 395 2.37 12.84 -0.96
N ARG A 396 2.89 11.62 -0.82
CA ARG A 396 3.68 11.19 0.33
C ARG A 396 4.86 12.12 0.57
N ALA A 397 5.16 12.38 1.83
CA ALA A 397 6.43 12.98 2.22
C ALA A 397 7.59 12.08 1.77
N GLY A 398 8.66 12.71 1.28
CA GLY A 398 9.92 12.03 1.00
C GLY A 398 10.57 11.55 2.28
N TRP A 399 11.40 10.50 2.16
CA TRP A 399 12.32 10.13 3.23
C TRP A 399 13.61 10.90 3.05
N THR A 400 14.10 11.48 4.13
CA THR A 400 15.50 11.89 4.22
C THR A 400 16.26 10.74 4.86
N GLU A 401 17.33 10.29 4.19
CA GLU A 401 18.17 9.18 4.63
C GLU A 401 19.60 9.66 4.89
N LEU A 402 20.09 9.42 6.10
CA LEU A 402 21.49 9.56 6.45
C LEU A 402 22.11 8.16 6.48
N VAL A 403 23.13 7.94 5.66
CA VAL A 403 23.80 6.64 5.52
C VAL A 403 25.18 6.73 6.13
N PHE A 404 25.45 5.82 7.08
CA PHE A 404 26.72 5.72 7.78
C PHE A 404 27.36 4.39 7.45
N ASP A 405 28.60 4.43 6.99
CA ASP A 405 29.44 3.24 6.84
C ASP A 405 30.09 2.93 8.18
N LEU A 406 29.62 1.85 8.82
CA LEU A 406 30.04 1.48 10.17
C LEU A 406 31.48 0.95 10.20
N ALA A 407 32.03 0.51 9.06
CA ALA A 407 33.42 0.06 8.98
C ALA A 407 34.41 1.23 9.12
N SER A 408 34.02 2.42 8.66
CA SER A 408 34.87 3.63 8.65
C SER A 408 34.51 4.67 9.71
N ALA A 409 33.37 4.51 10.38
CA ALA A 409 32.89 5.46 11.37
C ALA A 409 33.53 5.21 12.74
N SER A 410 34.05 6.27 13.37
CA SER A 410 34.47 6.20 14.76
C SER A 410 33.28 5.98 15.69
N MET A 411 33.53 5.37 16.85
CA MET A 411 32.48 5.17 17.87
C MET A 411 31.85 6.50 18.33
N ARG A 412 32.62 7.59 18.32
CA ARG A 412 32.11 8.94 18.60
C ARG A 412 31.13 9.39 17.52
N GLU A 413 31.46 9.24 16.24
CA GLU A 413 30.57 9.58 15.13
C GLU A 413 29.27 8.75 15.19
N VAL A 414 29.36 7.45 15.50
CA VAL A 414 28.18 6.58 15.67
C VAL A 414 27.29 7.06 16.83
N LYS A 415 27.87 7.41 17.98
CA LYS A 415 27.11 7.92 19.12
C LYS A 415 26.42 9.25 18.81
N GLU A 416 27.14 10.19 18.22
CA GLU A 416 26.63 11.53 17.87
C GLU A 416 25.55 11.46 16.79
N ALA A 417 25.79 10.72 15.70
CA ALA A 417 24.94 10.76 14.52
C ALA A 417 23.78 9.75 14.52
N ILE A 418 23.84 8.73 15.39
CA ILE A 418 22.82 7.66 15.44
C ILE A 418 22.20 7.56 16.83
N VAL A 419 23.00 7.37 17.87
CA VAL A 419 22.46 7.06 19.21
C VAL A 419 21.77 8.27 19.83
N LYS A 420 22.43 9.43 19.87
CA LYS A 420 21.86 10.66 20.44
C LYS A 420 20.52 11.05 19.80
N PRO A 421 20.36 11.07 18.47
CA PRO A 421 19.07 11.34 17.82
C PRO A 421 17.97 10.36 18.22
N VAL A 422 18.28 9.07 18.27
CA VAL A 422 17.29 8.05 18.66
C VAL A 422 16.93 8.18 20.13
N GLU A 423 17.89 8.43 21.02
CA GLU A 423 17.60 8.68 22.44
C GLU A 423 16.75 9.93 22.66
N ALA A 424 17.03 11.02 21.92
CA ALA A 424 16.22 12.23 21.94
C ALA A 424 14.77 11.93 21.51
N ALA A 425 14.59 11.16 20.44
CA ALA A 425 13.27 10.71 20.00
C ALA A 425 12.55 9.83 21.05
N LEU A 426 13.27 8.91 21.70
CA LEU A 426 12.68 8.05 22.74
C LEU A 426 12.22 8.84 23.97
N LYS A 427 12.88 9.96 24.30
CA LYS A 427 12.51 10.83 25.43
C LYS A 427 11.16 11.51 25.22
N THR A 428 10.75 11.76 23.98
CA THR A 428 9.45 12.41 23.69
C THR A 428 8.28 11.46 23.77
N LEU A 429 8.51 10.15 23.88
CA LEU A 429 7.42 9.17 23.91
C LEU A 429 6.61 9.27 25.21
N PRO A 430 5.27 9.07 25.15
CA PRO A 430 4.41 9.07 26.33
C PRO A 430 4.85 8.07 27.40
N ARG A 431 4.45 8.32 28.66
CA ARG A 431 4.75 7.43 29.80
C ARG A 431 4.30 5.99 29.55
N ALA A 432 3.15 5.80 28.90
CA ALA A 432 2.60 4.50 28.53
C ALA A 432 3.55 3.66 27.62
N CYS A 433 4.50 4.29 26.93
CA CYS A 433 5.49 3.62 26.09
C CYS A 433 6.75 3.21 26.85
N ARG A 434 6.73 3.12 28.19
CA ARG A 434 7.88 2.74 29.03
C ARG A 434 8.56 1.46 28.55
N ASP A 435 7.82 0.38 28.35
CA ASP A 435 8.40 -0.92 27.97
C ASP A 435 9.06 -0.85 26.59
N PHE A 436 8.47 -0.10 25.66
CA PHE A 436 9.08 0.12 24.35
C PHE A 436 10.38 0.92 24.47
N ARG A 437 10.41 1.98 25.29
CA ARG A 437 11.62 2.78 25.53
C ARG A 437 12.75 1.92 26.08
N GLU A 438 12.48 1.07 27.06
CA GLU A 438 13.49 0.19 27.65
C GLU A 438 14.00 -0.86 26.65
N ARG A 439 13.10 -1.48 25.86
CA ARG A 439 13.52 -2.38 24.76
C ARG A 439 14.37 -1.66 23.72
N ALA A 440 13.99 -0.45 23.31
CA ALA A 440 14.71 0.34 22.32
C ALA A 440 16.11 0.75 22.82
N LYS A 441 16.24 1.15 24.09
CA LYS A 441 17.55 1.41 24.71
C LYS A 441 18.41 0.14 24.74
N ALA A 442 17.85 -0.99 25.14
CA ALA A 442 18.57 -2.26 25.14
C ALA A 442 19.05 -2.66 23.72
N MET A 443 18.22 -2.40 22.70
CA MET A 443 18.60 -2.56 21.29
C MET A 443 19.75 -1.64 20.88
N LEU A 444 19.74 -0.36 21.27
CA LEU A 444 20.83 0.58 21.00
C LEU A 444 22.14 0.16 21.70
N THR A 445 22.05 -0.25 22.96
CA THR A 445 23.21 -0.78 23.70
C THR A 445 23.78 -2.00 23.01
N ARG A 446 22.93 -2.91 22.52
CA ARG A 446 23.37 -4.07 21.74
C ARG A 446 24.04 -3.65 20.44
N PHE A 447 23.43 -2.73 19.71
CA PHE A 447 24.00 -2.19 18.47
C PHE A 447 25.38 -1.56 18.68
N LEU A 448 25.58 -0.80 19.77
CA LEU A 448 26.89 -0.25 20.12
C LEU A 448 27.92 -1.32 20.46
N LYS A 449 27.51 -2.46 21.02
CA LYS A 449 28.39 -3.57 21.41
C LYS A 449 28.73 -4.50 20.24
N THR A 450 27.78 -4.78 19.36
CA THR A 450 27.88 -5.87 18.36
C THR A 450 27.70 -5.41 16.92
N GLY A 451 27.39 -4.13 16.69
CA GLY A 451 26.99 -3.64 15.36
C GLY A 451 25.64 -4.19 14.87
N SER A 452 24.87 -4.91 15.71
CA SER A 452 23.60 -5.56 15.34
C SER A 452 22.49 -5.31 16.36
N PHE A 453 21.25 -5.29 15.88
CA PHE A 453 20.05 -5.15 16.71
C PHE A 453 19.42 -6.49 17.14
N SER A 454 19.81 -7.60 16.53
CA SER A 454 19.20 -8.92 16.77
C SER A 454 19.88 -9.64 17.95
N ALA A 455 19.08 -10.30 18.79
CA ALA A 455 19.60 -11.29 19.75
C ALA A 455 19.95 -12.57 18.98
N GLN A 456 21.01 -13.27 19.39
CA GLN A 456 21.32 -14.60 18.87
C GLN A 456 20.10 -15.51 19.06
N LYS A 457 19.62 -16.10 17.96
CA LYS A 457 18.62 -17.16 17.99
C LYS A 457 19.32 -18.44 17.57
N ILE A 458 19.46 -19.36 18.52
CA ILE A 458 19.93 -20.71 18.26
C ILE A 458 18.68 -21.51 17.90
N ASP A 459 18.55 -21.92 16.65
CA ASP A 459 17.47 -22.82 16.25
C ASP A 459 17.72 -24.24 16.82
N ARG A 460 16.70 -25.10 16.85
CA ARG A 460 16.77 -26.43 17.48
C ARG A 460 17.87 -27.33 16.93
N ASP A 461 18.37 -27.03 15.74
CA ASP A 461 19.41 -27.77 15.03
C ASP A 461 20.82 -27.17 15.24
N GLY A 462 20.99 -26.23 16.16
CA GLY A 462 22.27 -25.56 16.44
C GLY A 462 22.70 -24.51 15.40
N VAL A 463 21.90 -24.30 14.36
CA VAL A 463 22.14 -23.25 13.36
C VAL A 463 21.82 -21.89 13.98
N VAL A 464 22.86 -21.07 14.11
CA VAL A 464 22.73 -19.65 14.46
C VAL A 464 22.26 -18.91 13.22
N THR A 465 20.96 -18.59 13.13
CA THR A 465 20.44 -17.70 12.08
C THR A 465 20.76 -16.25 12.42
N GLU A 466 22.05 -15.92 12.46
CA GLU A 466 22.52 -14.55 12.59
C GLU A 466 22.39 -13.81 11.27
N GLY A 467 21.75 -12.66 11.33
CA GLY A 467 21.92 -11.62 10.33
C GLY A 467 22.25 -10.33 11.06
N PRO A 468 23.23 -9.52 10.60
CA PRO A 468 23.54 -8.20 11.16
C PRO A 468 22.45 -7.15 10.82
N TYR A 469 21.20 -7.60 10.80
CA TYR A 469 20.05 -6.92 10.23
C TYR A 469 19.05 -6.62 11.33
N GLY A 470 18.62 -5.37 11.40
CA GLY A 470 17.52 -4.99 12.26
C GLY A 470 17.04 -3.58 11.96
N TYR A 471 15.88 -3.25 12.52
CA TYR A 471 15.34 -1.92 12.43
C TYR A 471 14.73 -1.51 13.77
N LEU A 472 14.84 -0.23 14.08
CA LEU A 472 14.17 0.42 15.18
C LEU A 472 13.34 1.56 14.59
N THR A 473 12.04 1.58 14.88
CA THR A 473 11.13 2.62 14.39
C THR A 473 10.55 3.36 15.59
N VAL A 474 10.67 4.68 15.60
CA VAL A 474 10.06 5.57 16.59
C VAL A 474 9.06 6.47 15.87
N TRP A 475 7.81 6.49 16.34
CA TRP A 475 6.74 7.27 15.72
C TRP A 475 6.47 8.56 16.48
N GLY A 476 6.03 9.58 15.75
CA GLY A 476 5.54 10.85 16.29
C GLY A 476 6.35 12.04 15.80
N HIS A 477 5.65 13.14 15.54
CA HIS A 477 6.26 14.38 15.07
C HIS A 477 7.31 14.92 16.07
N SER A 478 6.97 14.97 17.36
CA SER A 478 7.90 15.42 18.41
C SER A 478 9.16 14.56 18.47
N ALA A 479 9.03 13.25 18.24
CA ALA A 479 10.17 12.33 18.23
C ALA A 479 11.12 12.63 17.06
N VAL A 480 10.55 12.89 15.88
CA VAL A 480 11.32 13.28 14.69
C VAL A 480 11.99 14.64 14.90
N GLN A 481 11.28 15.64 15.43
CA GLN A 481 11.86 16.96 15.71
C GLN A 481 12.98 16.89 16.75
N ALA A 482 12.81 16.11 17.80
CA ALA A 482 13.86 15.90 18.81
C ALA A 482 15.09 15.19 18.24
N ALA A 483 14.90 14.21 17.36
CA ALA A 483 16.02 13.56 16.67
C ALA A 483 16.77 14.53 15.75
N ILE A 484 16.04 15.34 14.97
CA ILE A 484 16.64 16.35 14.08
C ILE A 484 17.37 17.41 14.89
N GLY A 485 16.83 17.87 16.01
CA GLY A 485 17.50 18.86 16.87
C GLY A 485 18.73 18.33 17.61
N ALA A 486 18.88 17.00 17.72
CA ALA A 486 20.05 16.35 18.31
C ALA A 486 21.16 16.03 17.28
N LEU A 487 20.87 16.15 15.98
CA LEU A 487 21.82 16.09 14.86
C LEU A 487 22.41 17.49 14.61
#